data_AF-A0A6I3LJM1-F1
#
_entry.id   AF-A0A6I3LJM1-F1
#
_cell.length_a   1.000
_cell.length_b   1.000
_cell.length_c   1.000
_cell.angle_alpha   90.00
_cell.angle_beta   90.00
_cell.angle_gamma   90.00
#
_symmetry.space_group_name_H-M   'P 1'
#
loop_
_entity.id
_entity.type
_entity.pdbx_description
1 polymer ?
#
loop_
_entity_poly.entity_id
_entity_poly.type
_entity_poly.pdbx_seq_one_letter_code
_entity_poly.pdbx_strand_id
1 'polypeptide(L)'
;LVNTNRLVRFYEGVDGLKTGYTGEAKYCLTATAKRNDMRIIAVVMGEPDVKTRNNEVSTMFNYAFTHFQVMPMYKKGQAVQSLTVDKGQV
;
A
#
# COMPACT_ATOMS: atom_id res chain seq x y z
N LEU A 1 -1.87 -26.29 2.27
CA LEU A 1 -2.65 -25.06 2.57
C LEU A 1 -2.51 -24.10 1.39
N VAL A 2 -3.59 -23.56 0.84
CA VAL A 2 -3.55 -22.63 -0.31
C VAL A 2 -3.97 -21.23 0.12
N ASN A 3 -3.18 -20.23 -0.25
CA ASN A 3 -3.50 -18.82 0.01
C ASN A 3 -4.68 -18.40 -0.88
N THR A 4 -5.74 -17.85 -0.28
CA THR A 4 -6.93 -17.37 -0.99
C THR A 4 -6.69 -16.01 -1.66
N ASN A 5 -5.64 -15.28 -1.27
CA ASN A 5 -5.17 -14.12 -2.00
C ASN A 5 -4.35 -14.57 -3.22
N ARG A 6 -5.04 -14.70 -4.36
CA ARG A 6 -4.41 -15.07 -5.63
C ARG A 6 -3.38 -14.02 -6.09
N LEU A 7 -3.53 -12.75 -5.72
CA LEU A 7 -2.64 -11.67 -6.17
C LEU A 7 -1.19 -11.85 -5.72
N VAL A 8 -0.94 -12.55 -4.60
CA VAL A 8 0.42 -12.88 -4.14
C VAL A 8 1.22 -13.67 -5.19
N ARG A 9 0.54 -14.43 -6.06
CA ARG A 9 1.19 -15.22 -7.11
C ARG A 9 1.23 -14.53 -8.47
N PHE A 10 0.32 -13.59 -8.72
CA PHE A 10 0.07 -13.05 -10.06
C PHE A 10 0.42 -11.57 -10.22
N TYR A 11 0.64 -10.85 -9.11
CA TYR A 11 0.98 -9.43 -9.15
C TYR A 11 2.34 -9.19 -8.48
N GLU A 12 3.29 -8.65 -9.25
CA GLU A 12 4.64 -8.39 -8.77
C GLU A 12 4.67 -7.39 -7.61
N GLY A 13 5.37 -7.77 -6.55
CA GLY A 13 5.52 -6.97 -5.34
C GLY A 13 4.41 -7.15 -4.32
N VAL A 14 3.33 -7.90 -4.62
CA VAL A 14 2.28 -8.20 -3.64
C VAL A 14 2.76 -9.22 -2.62
N ASP A 15 2.69 -8.87 -1.35
CA ASP A 15 3.13 -9.70 -0.22
C ASP A 15 2.02 -9.97 0.81
N GLY A 16 0.78 -9.50 0.58
CA GLY A 16 -0.33 -9.69 1.51
C GLY A 16 -1.67 -9.11 1.05
N LEU A 17 -2.73 -9.07 1.88
CA LEU A 17 -2.77 -9.51 3.28
C LEU A 17 -3.95 -10.46 3.59
N LYS A 18 -5.21 -10.04 3.37
CA LYS A 18 -6.38 -10.85 3.78
C LYS A 18 -7.56 -10.68 2.83
N THR A 19 -8.19 -11.81 2.50
CA THR A 19 -9.50 -11.88 1.84
C THR A 19 -10.62 -12.01 2.88
N GLY A 20 -11.77 -11.40 2.64
CA GLY A 20 -12.98 -11.55 3.46
C GLY A 20 -14.18 -11.93 2.60
N TYR A 21 -15.07 -12.77 3.13
CA TYR A 21 -16.34 -13.07 2.50
C TYR A 21 -17.41 -13.40 3.54
N THR A 22 -18.56 -12.74 3.44
CA THR A 22 -19.82 -13.16 4.07
C THR A 22 -20.96 -12.89 3.08
N GLY A 23 -22.14 -13.49 3.29
CA GLY A 23 -23.29 -13.24 2.42
C GLY A 23 -23.72 -11.77 2.37
N GLU A 24 -23.56 -11.06 3.49
CA GLU A 24 -23.90 -9.63 3.61
C GLU A 24 -22.77 -8.71 3.11
N ALA A 25 -21.52 -8.99 3.49
CA ALA A 25 -20.37 -8.14 3.14
C ALA A 25 -19.81 -8.39 1.73
N LYS A 26 -20.29 -9.45 1.05
CA LYS A 26 -19.80 -9.92 -0.26
C LYS A 26 -18.28 -10.13 -0.24
N TYR A 27 -17.58 -9.88 -1.36
CA TYR A 27 -16.15 -10.15 -1.48
C TYR A 27 -15.30 -8.93 -1.11
N CYS A 28 -14.46 -9.07 -0.08
CA CYS A 28 -13.53 -8.04 0.37
C CYS A 28 -12.08 -8.50 0.19
N LEU A 29 -11.16 -7.56 -0.07
CA LEU A 29 -9.72 -7.82 -0.13
C LEU A 29 -8.94 -6.60 0.34
N THR A 30 -8.08 -6.83 1.32
CA THR A 30 -6.97 -5.95 1.69
C THR A 30 -5.70 -6.56 1.12
N ALA A 31 -5.08 -5.87 0.16
CA ALA A 31 -3.83 -6.28 -0.42
C ALA A 31 -2.74 -5.23 -0.15
N THR A 32 -1.50 -5.68 -0.09
CA THR A 32 -0.35 -4.78 -0.03
C THR A 32 0.69 -5.20 -1.06
N ALA A 33 1.31 -4.20 -1.68
CA ALA A 33 2.37 -4.37 -2.64
C ALA A 33 3.52 -3.42 -2.33
N LYS A 34 4.76 -3.88 -2.44
CA LYS A 34 5.96 -3.06 -2.30
C LYS A 34 6.80 -3.14 -3.58
N ARG A 35 7.14 -1.97 -4.12
CA ARG A 35 8.12 -1.81 -5.21
C ARG A 35 9.12 -0.73 -4.79
N ASN A 36 10.40 -1.06 -4.77
CA ASN A 36 11.46 -0.19 -4.22
C ASN A 36 11.11 0.25 -2.78
N ASP A 37 11.20 1.55 -2.48
CA ASP A 37 10.85 2.13 -1.18
C ASP A 37 9.36 2.53 -1.05
N MET A 38 8.55 2.24 -2.07
CA MET A 38 7.13 2.59 -2.08
C MET A 38 6.27 1.36 -1.76
N ARG A 39 5.56 1.41 -0.63
CA ARG A 39 4.54 0.43 -0.26
C ARG A 39 3.15 1.01 -0.45
N ILE A 40 2.29 0.25 -1.12
CA ILE A 40 0.88 0.56 -1.33
C ILE A 40 0.03 -0.47 -0.61
N ILE A 41 -1.08 0.00 -0.05
CA ILE A 41 -2.13 -0.82 0.56
C ILE A 41 -3.43 -0.47 -0.18
N ALA A 42 -4.02 -1.46 -0.81
CA ALA A 42 -5.30 -1.32 -1.52
C ALA A 42 -6.37 -2.12 -0.79
N VAL A 43 -7.54 -1.51 -0.58
CA VAL A 43 -8.66 -2.12 0.13
C VAL A 43 -9.90 -1.98 -0.73
N VAL A 44 -10.52 -3.11 -1.05
CA VAL A 44 -11.82 -3.19 -1.73
C VAL A 44 -12.81 -3.96 -0.84
N MET A 45 -14.07 -3.52 -0.85
CA MET A 45 -15.13 -4.06 -0.01
C MET A 45 -16.41 -4.19 -0.83
N GLY A 46 -17.21 -5.23 -0.56
CA GLY A 46 -18.54 -5.35 -1.18
C GLY A 46 -18.54 -5.77 -2.65
N GLU A 47 -17.44 -6.33 -3.16
CA GLU A 47 -17.33 -6.70 -4.57
C GLU A 47 -18.26 -7.86 -4.92
N PRO A 48 -18.81 -7.90 -6.15
CA PRO A 48 -19.79 -8.91 -6.55
C PRO A 48 -19.18 -10.30 -6.68
N ASP A 49 -17.91 -10.39 -7.07
CA ASP A 49 -17.21 -11.65 -7.30
C ASP A 49 -15.69 -11.53 -7.10
N VAL A 50 -15.01 -12.68 -7.07
CA VAL A 50 -13.56 -12.78 -6.85
C VAL A 50 -12.74 -12.18 -8.00
N LYS A 51 -13.22 -12.26 -9.24
CA LYS A 51 -12.51 -11.77 -10.43
C LYS A 51 -12.52 -10.24 -10.43
N THR A 52 -13.68 -9.63 -10.23
CA THR A 52 -13.86 -8.18 -10.13
C THR A 52 -12.99 -7.61 -9.02
N ARG A 53 -13.10 -8.16 -7.81
CA ARG A 53 -12.27 -7.76 -6.66
C ARG A 53 -10.76 -7.79 -6.93
N ASN A 54 -10.26 -8.84 -7.59
CA ASN A 54 -8.83 -8.93 -7.91
C ASN A 54 -8.42 -7.93 -9.00
N ASN A 55 -9.30 -7.66 -9.96
CA ASN A 55 -9.07 -6.70 -11.03
C ASN A 55 -9.03 -5.27 -10.49
N GLU A 56 -9.96 -4.90 -9.61
CA GLU A 56 -10.00 -3.59 -8.95
C GLU A 56 -8.71 -3.32 -8.18
N VAL A 57 -8.29 -4.26 -7.33
CA VAL A 57 -7.05 -4.13 -6.57
C VAL A 57 -5.81 -4.04 -7.48
N SER A 58 -5.77 -4.81 -8.56
CA SER A 58 -4.66 -4.74 -9.53
C SER A 58 -4.63 -3.39 -10.25
N THR A 59 -5.81 -2.86 -10.60
CA THR A 59 -5.97 -1.54 -11.22
C THR A 59 -5.53 -0.43 -10.27
N MET A 60 -5.93 -0.49 -8.99
CA MET A 60 -5.50 0.47 -7.97
C MET A 60 -3.98 0.44 -7.77
N PHE A 61 -3.36 -0.73 -7.72
CA PHE A 61 -1.90 -0.82 -7.64
C PHE A 61 -1.22 -0.24 -8.87
N ASN A 62 -1.69 -0.59 -10.08
CA ASN A 62 -1.14 -0.06 -11.33
C ASN A 62 -1.24 1.47 -11.36
N TYR A 63 -2.39 2.02 -10.99
CA TYR A 63 -2.60 3.46 -10.88
C TYR A 63 -1.62 4.09 -9.89
N ALA A 64 -1.53 3.55 -8.68
CA ALA A 64 -0.65 4.08 -7.64
C ALA A 64 0.82 4.08 -8.07
N PHE A 65 1.32 2.96 -8.60
CA PHE A 65 2.73 2.85 -9.03
C PHE A 65 3.06 3.63 -10.30
N THR A 66 2.06 3.96 -11.14
CA THR A 66 2.27 4.76 -12.36
C THR A 66 2.28 6.25 -12.05
N HIS A 67 1.44 6.70 -11.12
CA HIS A 67 1.21 8.14 -10.89
C HIS A 67 1.93 8.71 -9.67
N PHE A 68 2.39 7.88 -8.74
CA PHE A 68 2.98 8.36 -7.48
C PHE A 68 4.37 7.78 -7.27
N GLN A 69 5.20 8.56 -6.58
CA GLN A 69 6.52 8.16 -6.11
C GLN A 69 6.73 8.70 -4.69
N VAL A 70 7.36 7.91 -3.84
CA VAL A 70 7.76 8.33 -2.48
C VAL A 70 9.18 8.88 -2.54
N MET A 71 9.34 10.16 -2.19
CA MET A 71 10.66 10.82 -2.10
C MET A 71 10.91 11.29 -0.66
N PRO A 72 11.83 10.66 0.09
CA PRO A 72 12.20 11.12 1.42
C PRO A 72 12.98 12.44 1.34
N MET A 73 12.43 13.51 1.90
CA MET A 73 13.07 14.85 1.88
C MET A 73 14.21 14.98 2.89
N TYR A 74 14.02 14.43 4.10
CA TYR A 74 15.00 14.48 5.18
C TYR A 74 15.10 13.13 5.88
N LYS A 75 16.30 12.77 6.30
CA LYS A 75 16.53 11.59 7.13
C LYS A 75 16.33 11.93 8.60
N LYS A 76 15.98 10.92 9.40
CA LYS A 76 15.96 11.04 10.86
C LYS A 76 17.33 11.54 11.35
N GLY A 77 17.34 12.65 12.08
CA GLY A 77 18.56 13.27 12.62
C GLY A 77 19.27 14.23 11.67
N GLN A 78 18.77 14.44 10.45
CA GLN A 78 19.32 15.45 9.54
C GLN A 78 18.92 16.85 10.01
N ALA A 79 19.92 17.69 10.31
CA ALA A 79 19.69 19.10 10.57
C ALA A 79 19.12 19.75 9.30
N VAL A 80 17.88 20.26 9.39
CA VAL A 80 17.18 20.89 8.27
C VAL A 80 17.59 22.36 8.14
N GLN A 81 17.71 23.04 9.28
CA GLN A 81 18.06 24.45 9.35
C GLN A 81 18.75 24.72 10.68
N SER A 82 19.77 25.58 10.65
CA SER A 82 20.35 26.15 11.86
C SER A 82 19.67 27.50 12.13
N LEU A 83 19.26 27.72 13.38
CA LEU A 83 18.67 28.97 13.85
C LEU A 83 19.62 29.59 14.87
N THR A 84 19.99 30.84 14.66
CA THR A 84 20.72 31.61 15.66
C THR A 84 19.76 31.97 16.78
N VAL A 85 20.02 31.48 17.99
CA VAL A 85 19.24 31.83 19.18
C VAL A 85 20.02 32.88 19.96
N ASP A 86 19.45 34.07 20.07
CA ASP A 86 20.08 35.15 20.83
C ASP A 86 19.89 34.92 22.35
N LYS A 87 20.99 34.99 23.11
CA LYS A 87 21.10 34.63 24.55
C LYS A 87 20.97 33.14 24.91
N GLY A 88 21.00 32.23 23.95
CA GLY A 88 21.14 30.79 24.23
C GLY A 88 22.59 30.47 24.59
N GLN A 89 22.92 30.36 25.88
CA GLN A 89 24.20 29.78 26.28
C GLN A 89 24.23 28.30 25.92
N VAL A 90 25.37 27.86 25.38
CA VAL A 90 25.66 26.49 24.91
C VAL A 90 25.59 25.49 26.06
#